data_AF-A0A957DBY4-F1
#
_entry.id   AF-A0A957DBY4-F1
#
_cell.length_a   1.000
_cell.length_b   1.000
_cell.length_c   1.000
_cell.angle_alpha   90.00
_cell.angle_beta   90.00
_cell.angle_gamma   90.00
#
_symmetry.space_group_name_H-M   'P 1'
#
loop_
_entity.id
_entity.type
_entity.pdbx_description
1 polymer ?
#
loop_
_entity_poly.entity_id
_entity_poly.type
_entity_poly.pdbx_seq_one_letter_code
_entity_poly.pdbx_strand_id
1 'polypeptide(L)'
;AYRLHLSPVDVTQYEMGEIVNEPFIGKIQATRGEQLHRQVTDALGEQADLTSPVLVLPDGETLPNPLRTWTDSLNQSRDVYVAGIHGDMNLENILIEMDSGVAYLIDFAKSRQDHVLRDLLHLEMAVVTEMMSQAFSEAALSPEKICAFYQRLHCAMSYPDQITPLPGLEKPFTILLTIRQAAADYLFTRDDWTEYYHGLTLYLMGALKFPHLDRLPTAPLPKQLAFWGAAVSRKLLQASTPCNQYMSNTPIGQNDPASTERRDISPGPLPPGAPDAGTIPPVSYPSNDLFSGYRRGLAYLLEQMGRQHPRYHEALQYQQRLNESLARTKRFGDTETRRAERSEIVSYLNELTLTVLNRSFNELWQ
;
A
#
# COMPACT_ATOMS: atom_id res chain seq x y z
N ALA A 1 21.12 -11.65 -14.13
CA ALA A 1 21.71 -12.35 -12.96
C ALA A 1 20.67 -13.25 -12.32
N TYR A 2 20.94 -14.54 -12.14
CA TYR A 2 20.01 -15.47 -11.48
C TYR A 2 19.92 -15.11 -9.99
N ARG A 3 18.72 -14.76 -9.50
CA ARG A 3 18.46 -14.65 -8.07
C ARG A 3 18.04 -16.03 -7.56
N LEU A 4 18.90 -16.64 -6.76
CA LEU A 4 18.82 -18.01 -6.27
C LEU A 4 18.45 -18.00 -4.78
N HIS A 5 17.62 -18.95 -4.36
CA HIS A 5 17.48 -19.30 -2.95
C HIS A 5 18.44 -20.45 -2.64
N LEU A 6 19.43 -20.19 -1.79
CA LEU A 6 20.49 -21.14 -1.44
C LEU A 6 20.31 -21.65 -0.01
N SER A 7 20.59 -22.93 0.22
CA SER A 7 20.67 -23.52 1.56
C SER A 7 21.93 -24.39 1.67
N PRO A 8 22.66 -24.37 2.79
CA PRO A 8 22.41 -23.63 4.04
C PRO A 8 23.20 -22.30 4.09
N VAL A 9 22.92 -21.34 3.21
CA VAL A 9 23.62 -20.04 3.23
C VAL A 9 22.85 -19.07 4.12
N ASP A 10 23.39 -18.76 5.29
CA ASP A 10 22.87 -17.70 6.15
C ASP A 10 23.42 -16.35 5.71
N VAL A 11 22.62 -15.62 4.93
CA VAL A 11 22.97 -14.28 4.45
C VAL A 11 22.63 -13.19 5.47
N THR A 12 22.01 -13.51 6.61
CA THR A 12 21.58 -12.50 7.59
C THR A 12 22.74 -11.90 8.38
N GLN A 13 23.92 -12.52 8.28
CA GLN A 13 25.15 -12.07 8.92
C GLN A 13 25.90 -11.00 8.12
N TYR A 14 25.42 -10.63 6.93
CA TYR A 14 26.12 -9.74 6.01
C TYR A 14 25.31 -8.48 5.70
N GLU A 15 26.01 -7.36 5.53
CA GLU A 15 25.39 -6.09 5.16
C GLU A 15 25.25 -5.93 3.64
N MET A 16 24.25 -5.16 3.20
CA MET A 16 24.06 -4.88 1.79
C MET A 16 25.24 -4.07 1.24
N GLY A 17 25.97 -4.63 0.27
CA GLY A 17 27.17 -4.02 -0.32
C GLY A 17 28.48 -4.52 0.28
N GLU A 18 28.42 -5.34 1.32
CA GLU A 18 29.57 -6.02 1.89
C GLU A 18 30.14 -7.04 0.88
N ILE A 19 31.45 -7.01 0.67
CA ILE A 19 32.15 -8.00 -0.14
C ILE A 19 32.42 -9.20 0.76
N VAL A 20 31.74 -10.31 0.47
CA VAL A 20 31.97 -11.56 1.19
C VAL A 20 33.29 -12.16 0.71
N ASN A 21 34.25 -12.27 1.64
CA ASN A 21 35.61 -12.73 1.34
C ASN A 21 35.69 -14.24 1.06
N GLU A 22 34.71 -15.02 1.50
CA GLU A 22 34.63 -16.46 1.27
C GLU A 22 33.48 -16.83 0.32
N PRO A 23 33.71 -17.74 -0.65
CA PRO A 23 32.65 -18.18 -1.55
C PRO A 23 31.59 -18.99 -0.80
N PHE A 24 30.31 -18.63 -1.00
CA PHE A 24 29.20 -19.43 -0.49
C PHE A 24 29.06 -20.75 -1.27
N ILE A 25 29.03 -21.86 -0.54
CA ILE A 25 28.61 -23.16 -1.10
C ILE A 25 27.20 -23.44 -0.60
N GLY A 26 26.26 -23.56 -1.53
CA GLY A 26 24.86 -23.85 -1.22
C GLY A 26 24.18 -24.66 -2.31
N LYS A 27 23.11 -25.36 -1.94
CA LYS A 27 22.20 -26.01 -2.89
C LYS A 27 21.14 -25.01 -3.32
N ILE A 28 20.92 -24.90 -4.63
CA ILE A 28 19.81 -24.13 -5.19
C ILE A 28 18.52 -24.84 -4.81
N GLN A 29 17.70 -24.20 -3.97
CA GLN A 29 16.40 -24.72 -3.55
C GLN A 29 15.30 -24.31 -4.52
N ALA A 30 15.36 -23.07 -5.00
CA ALA A 30 14.46 -22.57 -6.03
C ALA A 30 15.07 -21.35 -6.73
N THR A 31 14.69 -21.15 -7.98
CA THR A 31 14.86 -19.86 -8.65
C THR A 31 13.70 -18.91 -8.31
N ARG A 32 13.91 -17.59 -8.46
CA ARG A 32 12.79 -16.62 -8.37
C ARG A 32 11.65 -16.98 -9.33
N GLY A 33 11.97 -17.47 -10.52
CA GLY A 33 10.97 -17.88 -11.50
C GLY A 33 10.11 -19.04 -11.00
N GLU A 34 10.73 -20.06 -10.41
CA GLU A 34 10.02 -21.19 -9.79
C GLU A 34 9.15 -20.76 -8.61
N GLN A 35 9.65 -19.86 -7.76
CA GLN A 35 8.85 -19.34 -6.64
C GLN A 35 7.63 -18.56 -7.15
N LEU A 36 7.83 -17.67 -8.13
CA LEU A 36 6.75 -16.87 -8.71
C LEU A 36 5.72 -17.76 -9.41
N HIS A 37 6.18 -18.75 -10.18
CA HIS A 37 5.31 -19.73 -10.82
C HIS A 37 4.47 -20.48 -9.79
N ARG A 38 5.08 -20.94 -8.69
CA ARG A 38 4.36 -21.60 -7.59
C ARG A 38 3.28 -20.69 -7.01
N GLN A 39 3.62 -19.44 -6.69
CA GLN A 39 2.64 -18.48 -6.15
C GLN A 39 1.46 -18.23 -7.09
N VAL A 40 1.70 -18.19 -8.41
CA VAL A 40 0.62 -18.05 -9.40
C VAL A 40 -0.22 -19.33 -9.50
N THR A 41 0.42 -20.50 -9.52
CA THR A 41 -0.29 -21.79 -9.52
C THR A 41 -1.16 -21.95 -8.28
N ASP A 42 -0.66 -21.59 -7.10
CA ASP A 42 -1.41 -21.66 -5.85
C ASP A 42 -2.60 -20.68 -5.86
N ALA A 43 -2.44 -19.49 -6.46
CA ALA A 43 -3.50 -18.48 -6.52
C ALA A 43 -4.58 -18.77 -7.56
N LEU A 44 -4.23 -19.29 -8.74
CA LEU A 44 -5.17 -19.51 -9.85
C LEU A 44 -5.68 -20.96 -9.94
N GLY A 45 -5.00 -21.91 -9.30
CA GLY A 45 -5.25 -23.34 -9.48
C GLY A 45 -4.90 -23.81 -10.90
N GLU A 46 -5.50 -24.93 -11.32
CA GLU A 46 -5.25 -25.59 -12.62
C GLU A 46 -5.96 -24.91 -13.81
N GLN A 47 -6.64 -23.78 -13.60
CA GLN A 47 -7.54 -23.18 -14.59
C GLN A 47 -6.83 -22.41 -15.71
N ALA A 48 -5.57 -22.01 -15.51
CA ALA A 48 -4.81 -21.22 -16.49
C ALA A 48 -3.59 -21.99 -17.02
N ASP A 49 -3.44 -22.05 -18.35
CA ASP A 49 -2.19 -22.51 -18.96
C ASP A 49 -1.09 -21.45 -18.80
N LEU A 50 -0.32 -21.58 -17.71
CA LEU A 50 0.79 -20.69 -17.38
C LEU A 50 2.02 -20.91 -18.28
N THR A 51 2.03 -21.95 -19.11
CA THR A 51 3.13 -22.23 -20.05
C THR A 51 2.98 -21.44 -21.34
N SER A 52 1.76 -21.04 -21.71
CA SER A 52 1.51 -20.20 -22.87
C SER A 52 2.08 -18.78 -22.67
N PRO A 53 2.65 -18.14 -23.72
CA PRO A 53 2.99 -16.71 -23.70
C PRO A 53 1.76 -15.79 -23.61
N VAL A 54 0.57 -16.32 -23.88
CA VAL A 54 -0.69 -15.59 -23.92
C VAL A 54 -1.71 -16.28 -23.03
N LEU A 55 -2.39 -15.51 -22.19
CA LEU A 55 -3.53 -15.91 -21.37
C LEU A 55 -4.82 -15.56 -22.13
N VAL A 56 -5.80 -16.46 -22.08
CA VAL A 56 -7.11 -16.25 -22.72
C VAL A 56 -8.15 -16.10 -21.62
N LEU A 57 -8.85 -14.96 -21.61
CA LEU A 57 -9.95 -14.68 -20.69
C LEU A 57 -11.23 -15.40 -21.13
N PRO A 58 -12.22 -15.60 -20.23
CA PRO A 58 -13.48 -16.27 -20.55
C PRO A 58 -14.30 -15.63 -21.68
N ASP A 59 -14.12 -14.32 -21.91
CA ASP A 59 -14.76 -13.57 -23.01
C ASP A 59 -13.96 -13.63 -24.32
N GLY A 60 -12.87 -14.40 -24.36
CA GLY A 60 -11.99 -14.56 -25.51
C GLY A 60 -10.91 -13.49 -25.64
N GLU A 61 -10.90 -12.48 -24.76
CA GLU A 61 -9.83 -11.48 -24.77
C GLU A 61 -8.48 -12.11 -24.41
N THR A 62 -7.43 -11.74 -25.13
CA THR A 62 -6.07 -12.22 -24.87
C THR A 62 -5.24 -11.21 -24.10
N LEU A 63 -4.47 -11.70 -23.13
CA LEU A 63 -3.50 -10.93 -22.34
C LEU A 63 -2.10 -11.55 -22.45
N PRO A 64 -1.02 -10.76 -22.44
CA PRO A 64 0.33 -11.32 -22.33
C PRO A 64 0.53 -11.97 -20.96
N ASN A 65 1.16 -13.15 -20.93
CA ASN A 65 1.47 -13.83 -19.68
C ASN A 65 2.66 -13.15 -18.97
N PRO A 66 2.45 -12.52 -17.79
CA PRO A 66 3.51 -11.77 -17.13
C PRO A 66 4.64 -12.68 -16.61
N LEU A 67 4.40 -13.97 -16.35
CA LEU A 67 5.46 -14.93 -15.99
C LEU A 67 6.47 -15.13 -17.10
N ARG A 68 6.03 -15.07 -18.37
CA ARG A 68 6.89 -15.33 -19.54
C ARG A 68 7.73 -14.13 -19.91
N THR A 69 7.31 -12.93 -19.49
CA THR A 69 8.02 -11.68 -19.79
C THR A 69 8.70 -11.04 -18.57
N TRP A 70 8.64 -11.71 -17.42
CA TRP A 70 9.18 -11.24 -16.16
C TRP A 70 10.69 -10.96 -16.21
N THR A 71 11.46 -11.93 -16.71
CA THR A 71 12.92 -11.82 -16.78
C THR A 71 13.34 -10.66 -17.69
N ASP A 72 12.70 -10.52 -18.84
CA ASP A 72 12.97 -9.39 -19.74
C ASP A 72 12.63 -8.07 -19.06
N SER A 73 11.52 -8.02 -18.33
CA SER A 73 11.09 -6.81 -17.61
C SER A 73 12.09 -6.38 -16.54
N LEU A 74 12.74 -7.33 -15.85
CA LEU A 74 13.79 -7.07 -14.87
C LEU A 74 15.13 -6.66 -15.48
N ASN A 75 15.38 -7.01 -16.74
CA ASN A 75 16.63 -6.69 -17.44
C ASN A 75 16.56 -5.38 -18.23
N GLN A 76 15.38 -4.75 -18.31
CA GLN A 76 15.22 -3.46 -18.96
C GLN A 76 15.76 -2.32 -18.09
N SER A 77 16.57 -1.46 -18.69
CA SER A 77 16.97 -0.17 -18.13
C SER A 77 16.07 0.93 -18.70
N ARG A 78 15.79 1.95 -17.88
CA ARG A 78 15.03 3.13 -18.27
C ARG A 78 15.62 4.36 -17.60
N ASP A 79 15.54 5.49 -18.29
CA ASP A 79 15.75 6.78 -17.68
C ASP A 79 14.53 7.12 -16.81
N VAL A 80 14.80 7.59 -15.60
CA VAL A 80 13.79 7.86 -14.57
C VAL A 80 14.18 9.09 -13.78
N TYR A 81 13.18 9.76 -13.18
CA TYR A 81 13.45 10.76 -12.15
C TYR A 81 13.67 10.11 -10.78
N VAL A 82 14.63 10.65 -10.04
CA VAL A 82 14.98 10.25 -8.67
C VAL A 82 14.69 11.40 -7.72
N ALA A 83 14.04 11.11 -6.59
CA ALA A 83 13.73 12.07 -5.55
C ALA A 83 13.73 11.40 -4.17
N GLY A 84 13.60 12.22 -3.12
CA GLY A 84 13.36 11.71 -1.77
C GLY A 84 11.95 11.11 -1.69
N ILE A 85 11.88 9.83 -1.40
CA ILE A 85 10.63 9.08 -1.29
C ILE A 85 10.42 8.54 0.12
N HIS A 86 9.19 8.16 0.46
CA HIS A 86 8.82 7.44 1.67
C HIS A 86 9.43 6.03 1.71
N GLY A 87 9.44 5.34 0.56
CA GLY A 87 10.08 4.03 0.41
C GLY A 87 9.25 2.83 0.82
N ASP A 88 8.13 3.07 1.52
CA ASP A 88 7.14 2.05 1.95
C ASP A 88 5.69 2.54 1.90
N MET A 89 5.36 3.44 0.97
CA MET A 89 4.02 4.03 0.92
C MET A 89 2.94 2.98 0.60
N ASN A 90 2.07 2.68 1.56
CA ASN A 90 0.95 1.74 1.46
C ASN A 90 -0.24 2.24 2.30
N LEU A 91 -1.36 1.51 2.32
CA LEU A 91 -2.57 1.93 3.01
C LEU A 91 -2.42 2.03 4.55
N GLU A 92 -1.50 1.28 5.15
CA GLU A 92 -1.26 1.31 6.60
C GLU A 92 -0.47 2.56 7.04
N ASN A 93 0.27 3.16 6.10
CA ASN A 93 1.10 4.35 6.32
C ASN A 93 0.38 5.67 6.02
N ILE A 94 -0.95 5.62 5.82
CA ILE A 94 -1.81 6.79 5.60
C ILE A 94 -2.88 6.83 6.69
N LEU A 95 -2.85 7.88 7.52
CA LEU A 95 -3.89 8.15 8.51
C LEU A 95 -4.84 9.23 7.98
N ILE A 96 -6.14 8.98 8.03
CA ILE A 96 -7.16 9.95 7.66
C ILE A 96 -7.95 10.33 8.91
N GLU A 97 -8.00 11.62 9.21
CA GLU A 97 -8.89 12.16 10.25
C GLU A 97 -10.32 12.25 9.69
N MET A 98 -11.25 11.49 10.27
CA MET A 98 -12.60 11.31 9.70
C MET A 98 -13.42 12.61 9.66
N ASP A 99 -13.26 13.48 10.64
CA ASP A 99 -14.06 14.71 10.76
C ASP A 99 -13.57 15.81 9.81
N SER A 100 -12.26 15.92 9.64
CA SER A 100 -11.62 16.99 8.85
C SER A 100 -11.27 16.56 7.42
N GLY A 101 -11.15 15.26 7.17
CA GLY A 101 -10.62 14.69 5.93
C GLY A 101 -9.11 14.87 5.77
N VAL A 102 -8.40 15.40 6.77
CA VAL A 102 -6.95 15.62 6.70
C VAL A 102 -6.23 14.27 6.69
N ALA A 103 -5.35 14.10 5.71
CA ALA A 103 -4.49 12.93 5.59
C ALA A 103 -3.08 13.23 6.16
N TYR A 104 -2.55 12.27 6.92
CA TYR A 104 -1.20 12.29 7.46
C TYR A 104 -0.43 11.07 6.95
N LEU A 105 0.81 11.29 6.52
CA LEU A 105 1.75 10.23 6.21
C LEU A 105 2.59 9.90 7.45
N ILE A 106 2.82 8.62 7.70
CA ILE A 106 3.56 8.13 8.85
C ILE A 106 4.55 7.04 8.44
N ASP A 107 5.49 6.72 9.33
CA ASP A 107 6.50 5.66 9.15
C ASP A 107 7.50 5.85 8.00
N PHE A 108 8.26 6.93 8.08
CA PHE A 108 9.32 7.28 7.13
C PHE A 108 10.60 6.42 7.27
N ALA A 109 10.57 5.28 7.97
CA ALA A 109 11.76 4.49 8.28
C ALA A 109 12.51 3.96 7.04
N LYS A 110 11.81 3.79 5.91
CA LYS A 110 12.41 3.35 4.63
C LYS A 110 12.73 4.49 3.65
N SER A 111 12.67 5.74 4.11
CA SER A 111 12.88 6.91 3.25
C SER A 111 14.29 6.97 2.71
N ARG A 112 14.41 7.29 1.41
CA ARG A 112 15.69 7.37 0.70
C ARG A 112 15.53 8.08 -0.64
N GLN A 113 16.63 8.34 -1.33
CA GLN A 113 16.62 8.71 -2.75
C GLN A 113 16.36 7.46 -3.59
N ASP A 114 15.31 7.47 -4.39
CA ASP A 114 14.94 6.35 -5.26
C ASP A 114 14.05 6.88 -6.41
N HIS A 115 13.61 5.99 -7.29
CA HIS A 115 12.68 6.32 -8.37
C HIS A 115 11.41 7.01 -7.84
N VAL A 116 11.09 8.19 -8.38
CA VAL A 116 9.99 9.06 -7.88
C VAL A 116 8.60 8.40 -7.91
N LEU A 117 8.32 7.51 -8.87
CA LEU A 117 7.01 6.83 -8.97
C LEU A 117 6.86 5.69 -7.97
N ARG A 118 7.92 5.31 -7.27
CA ARG A 118 7.96 4.09 -6.46
C ARG A 118 6.87 4.04 -5.39
N ASP A 119 6.62 5.15 -4.71
CA ASP A 119 5.59 5.23 -3.66
C ASP A 119 4.18 5.12 -4.24
N LEU A 120 3.92 5.75 -5.39
CA LEU A 120 2.62 5.70 -6.07
C LEU A 120 2.33 4.29 -6.61
N LEU A 121 3.33 3.62 -7.18
CA LEU A 121 3.23 2.24 -7.64
C LEU A 121 2.99 1.27 -6.47
N HIS A 122 3.64 1.50 -5.33
CA HIS A 122 3.44 0.69 -4.14
C HIS A 122 2.04 0.89 -3.55
N LEU A 123 1.55 2.13 -3.54
CA LEU A 123 0.21 2.46 -3.09
C LEU A 123 -0.87 1.85 -4.01
N GLU A 124 -0.72 1.94 -5.33
CA GLU A 124 -1.64 1.29 -6.28
C GLU A 124 -1.65 -0.23 -6.08
N MET A 125 -0.49 -0.86 -5.87
CA MET A 125 -0.40 -2.29 -5.53
C MET A 125 -1.21 -2.63 -4.27
N ALA A 126 -1.02 -1.87 -3.18
CA ALA A 126 -1.75 -2.09 -1.92
C ALA A 126 -3.27 -1.91 -2.10
N VAL A 127 -3.70 -0.86 -2.83
CA VAL A 127 -5.12 -0.66 -3.16
C VAL A 127 -5.69 -1.86 -3.92
N VAL A 128 -4.95 -2.40 -4.89
CA VAL A 128 -5.39 -3.55 -5.70
C VAL A 128 -5.48 -4.82 -4.87
N THR A 129 -4.47 -5.12 -4.06
CA THR A 129 -4.43 -6.38 -3.31
C THR A 129 -5.36 -6.38 -2.11
N GLU A 130 -5.56 -5.24 -1.45
CA GLU A 130 -6.32 -5.16 -0.19
C GLU A 130 -7.73 -4.61 -0.43
N MET A 131 -7.85 -3.35 -0.88
CA MET A 131 -9.14 -2.68 -1.02
C MET A 131 -9.95 -3.24 -2.19
N MET A 132 -9.31 -3.47 -3.32
CA MET A 132 -10.01 -3.94 -4.52
C MET A 132 -10.40 -5.41 -4.40
N SER A 133 -9.63 -6.24 -3.69
CA SER A 133 -10.04 -7.62 -3.41
C SER A 133 -11.31 -7.69 -2.57
N GLN A 134 -11.45 -6.82 -1.57
CA GLN A 134 -12.70 -6.68 -0.83
C GLN A 134 -13.86 -6.24 -1.73
N ALA A 135 -13.66 -5.20 -2.54
CA ALA A 135 -14.72 -4.69 -3.42
C ALA A 135 -15.14 -5.73 -4.48
N PHE A 136 -14.22 -6.51 -5.05
CA PHE A 136 -14.53 -7.60 -5.97
C PHE A 136 -15.32 -8.71 -5.27
N SER A 137 -14.95 -9.06 -4.04
CA SER A 137 -15.66 -10.07 -3.24
C SER A 137 -17.09 -9.63 -2.94
N GLU A 138 -17.28 -8.38 -2.51
CA GLU A 138 -18.61 -7.80 -2.20
C GLU A 138 -19.50 -7.70 -3.44
N ALA A 139 -18.93 -7.33 -4.59
CA ALA A 139 -19.63 -7.26 -5.87
C ALA A 139 -19.76 -8.62 -6.59
N ALA A 140 -19.26 -9.72 -6.00
CA ALA A 140 -19.22 -11.05 -6.59
C ALA A 140 -18.62 -11.08 -8.01
N LEU A 141 -17.56 -10.30 -8.24
CA LEU A 141 -16.87 -10.20 -9.52
C LEU A 141 -15.77 -11.26 -9.65
N SER A 142 -15.62 -11.84 -10.84
CA SER A 142 -14.48 -12.70 -11.14
C SER A 142 -13.19 -11.87 -11.25
N PRO A 143 -12.03 -12.41 -10.86
CA PRO A 143 -10.77 -11.66 -10.84
C PRO A 143 -10.35 -11.13 -12.22
N GLU A 144 -10.72 -11.80 -13.31
CA GLU A 144 -10.42 -11.40 -14.69
C GLU A 144 -11.05 -10.04 -15.05
N LYS A 145 -12.12 -9.62 -14.34
CA LYS A 145 -12.75 -8.30 -14.55
C LYS A 145 -11.84 -7.14 -14.20
N ILE A 146 -10.69 -7.37 -13.57
CA ILE A 146 -9.64 -6.36 -13.45
C ILE A 146 -9.16 -5.86 -14.82
N CYS A 147 -9.27 -6.67 -15.89
CA CYS A 147 -8.95 -6.25 -17.25
C CYS A 147 -9.78 -5.04 -17.68
N ALA A 148 -11.11 -5.20 -17.66
CA ALA A 148 -12.04 -4.13 -17.98
C ALA A 148 -11.87 -2.92 -17.06
N PHE A 149 -11.59 -3.15 -15.77
CA PHE A 149 -11.35 -2.10 -14.80
C PHE A 149 -10.11 -1.25 -15.16
N TYR A 150 -8.94 -1.87 -15.43
CA TYR A 150 -7.72 -1.15 -15.80
C TYR A 150 -7.77 -0.50 -17.17
N GLN A 151 -8.48 -1.09 -18.14
CA GLN A 151 -8.71 -0.46 -19.44
C GLN A 151 -9.56 0.81 -19.31
N ARG A 152 -10.64 0.76 -18.53
CA ARG A 152 -11.43 1.96 -18.19
C ARG A 152 -10.58 2.99 -17.47
N LEU A 153 -9.79 2.57 -16.47
CA LEU A 153 -8.93 3.46 -15.71
C LEU A 153 -7.86 4.14 -16.60
N HIS A 154 -7.28 3.42 -17.55
CA HIS A 154 -6.37 3.99 -18.55
C HIS A 154 -7.08 5.05 -19.40
N CYS A 155 -8.28 4.75 -19.92
CA CYS A 155 -9.05 5.69 -20.72
C CYS A 155 -9.51 6.93 -19.95
N ALA A 156 -9.82 6.77 -18.65
CA ALA A 156 -10.22 7.88 -17.79
C ALA A 156 -9.10 8.91 -17.58
N MET A 157 -7.83 8.58 -17.85
CA MET A 157 -6.75 9.57 -17.84
C MET A 157 -6.91 10.63 -18.94
N SER A 158 -7.53 10.28 -20.06
CA SER A 158 -7.80 11.20 -21.17
C SER A 158 -9.25 11.69 -21.23
N TYR A 159 -10.18 10.91 -20.68
CA TYR A 159 -11.62 11.17 -20.76
C TYR A 159 -12.35 10.94 -19.43
N PRO A 160 -11.95 11.62 -18.33
CA PRO A 160 -12.42 11.30 -16.98
C PRO A 160 -13.94 11.34 -16.84
N ASP A 161 -14.61 12.30 -17.49
CA ASP A 161 -16.07 12.49 -17.39
C ASP A 161 -16.88 11.55 -18.28
N GLN A 162 -16.23 10.83 -19.20
CA GLN A 162 -16.91 9.95 -20.16
C GLN A 162 -16.83 8.47 -19.78
N ILE A 163 -15.93 8.13 -18.86
CA ILE A 163 -15.68 6.75 -18.45
C ILE A 163 -16.37 6.46 -17.13
N THR A 164 -17.29 5.50 -17.14
CA THR A 164 -17.96 5.04 -15.92
C THR A 164 -17.19 3.88 -15.29
N PRO A 165 -16.96 3.88 -13.96
CA PRO A 165 -16.44 2.71 -13.25
C PRO A 165 -17.31 1.45 -13.44
N LEU A 166 -16.76 0.29 -13.11
CA LEU A 166 -17.61 -0.91 -12.96
C LEU A 166 -18.46 -0.78 -11.68
N PRO A 167 -19.72 -1.25 -11.68
CA PRO A 167 -20.57 -1.19 -10.49
C PRO A 167 -19.91 -1.84 -9.27
N GLY A 168 -19.95 -1.15 -8.12
CA GLY A 168 -19.35 -1.60 -6.87
C GLY A 168 -17.84 -1.34 -6.75
N LEU A 169 -17.20 -0.81 -7.80
CA LEU A 169 -15.77 -0.48 -7.83
C LEU A 169 -15.51 1.04 -7.91
N GLU A 170 -16.52 1.88 -7.65
CA GLU A 170 -16.42 3.35 -7.80
C GLU A 170 -15.35 3.95 -6.89
N LYS A 171 -15.28 3.47 -5.63
CA LYS A 171 -14.28 3.93 -4.65
C LYS A 171 -12.84 3.59 -5.06
N PRO A 172 -12.46 2.31 -5.30
CA PRO A 172 -11.11 2.01 -5.75
C PRO A 172 -10.80 2.65 -7.11
N PHE A 173 -11.78 2.78 -8.01
CA PHE A 173 -11.58 3.50 -9.28
C PHE A 173 -11.16 4.95 -9.06
N THR A 174 -11.87 5.68 -8.20
CA THR A 174 -11.58 7.10 -7.90
C THR A 174 -10.21 7.26 -7.26
N ILE A 175 -9.85 6.38 -6.32
CA ILE A 175 -8.54 6.40 -5.65
C ILE A 175 -7.42 6.16 -6.66
N LEU A 176 -7.54 5.12 -7.48
CA LEU A 176 -6.50 4.79 -8.46
C LEU A 176 -6.40 5.84 -9.59
N LEU A 177 -7.52 6.45 -9.98
CA LEU A 177 -7.51 7.56 -10.93
C LEU A 177 -6.72 8.75 -10.35
N THR A 178 -6.94 9.07 -9.07
CA THR A 178 -6.22 10.14 -8.36
C THR A 178 -4.72 9.83 -8.24
N ILE A 179 -4.36 8.59 -7.92
CA ILE A 179 -2.96 8.14 -7.85
C ILE A 179 -2.29 8.32 -9.22
N ARG A 180 -2.95 7.90 -10.30
CA ARG A 180 -2.40 8.04 -11.65
C ARG A 180 -2.31 9.50 -12.08
N GLN A 181 -3.31 10.32 -11.78
CA GLN A 181 -3.24 11.77 -12.03
C GLN A 181 -2.02 12.40 -11.34
N ALA A 182 -1.74 12.04 -10.08
CA ALA A 182 -0.52 12.47 -9.40
C ALA A 182 0.75 11.92 -10.06
N ALA A 183 0.74 10.65 -10.51
CA ALA A 183 1.88 10.03 -11.17
C ALA A 183 2.23 10.68 -12.52
N ALA A 184 1.23 11.22 -13.23
CA ALA A 184 1.43 11.84 -14.54
C ALA A 184 2.44 12.99 -14.51
N ASP A 185 2.47 13.75 -13.41
CA ASP A 185 3.39 14.86 -13.20
C ASP A 185 4.85 14.42 -12.94
N TYR A 186 5.05 13.12 -12.66
CA TYR A 186 6.34 12.54 -12.31
C TYR A 186 6.89 11.56 -13.36
N LEU A 187 6.18 11.37 -14.48
CA LEU A 187 6.67 10.57 -15.60
C LEU A 187 7.93 11.22 -16.20
N PHE A 188 8.94 10.40 -16.53
CA PHE A 188 10.15 10.88 -17.17
C PHE A 188 9.89 11.47 -18.56
N THR A 189 9.05 10.78 -19.34
CA THR A 189 8.52 11.30 -20.61
C THR A 189 7.04 11.61 -20.41
N ARG A 190 6.69 12.89 -20.52
CA ARG A 190 5.31 13.36 -20.35
C ARG A 190 4.38 12.60 -21.31
N ASP A 191 3.22 12.20 -20.80
CA ASP A 191 2.18 11.44 -21.51
C ASP A 191 2.60 10.03 -21.98
N ASP A 192 3.83 9.59 -21.70
CA ASP A 192 4.29 8.22 -21.93
C ASP A 192 4.15 7.38 -20.65
N TRP A 193 3.08 6.61 -20.59
CA TRP A 193 2.76 5.73 -19.47
C TRP A 193 3.59 4.45 -19.42
N THR A 194 4.53 4.25 -20.34
CA THR A 194 5.29 3.00 -20.38
C THR A 194 6.17 2.81 -19.16
N GLU A 195 6.71 3.87 -18.58
CA GLU A 195 7.44 3.82 -17.30
C GLU A 195 6.53 3.32 -16.18
N TYR A 196 5.34 3.91 -16.05
CA TYR A 196 4.37 3.58 -15.02
C TYR A 196 3.88 2.13 -15.13
N TYR A 197 3.42 1.70 -16.32
CA TYR A 197 2.89 0.35 -16.49
C TYR A 197 3.97 -0.73 -16.36
N HIS A 198 5.22 -0.41 -16.72
CA HIS A 198 6.34 -1.31 -16.47
C HIS A 198 6.57 -1.47 -14.97
N GLY A 199 6.67 -0.36 -14.23
CA GLY A 199 6.80 -0.36 -12.77
C GLY A 199 5.64 -1.07 -12.08
N LEU A 200 4.40 -0.81 -12.51
CA LEU A 200 3.20 -1.42 -11.96
C LEU A 200 3.18 -2.94 -12.16
N THR A 201 3.58 -3.42 -13.34
CA THR A 201 3.74 -4.86 -13.59
C THR A 201 4.72 -5.46 -12.59
N LEU A 202 5.86 -4.80 -12.34
CA LEU A 202 6.87 -5.26 -11.38
C LEU A 202 6.34 -5.33 -9.96
N TYR A 203 5.57 -4.33 -9.54
CA TYR A 203 4.97 -4.25 -8.22
C TYR A 203 3.89 -5.31 -8.00
N LEU A 204 2.97 -5.47 -8.94
CA LEU A 204 1.89 -6.44 -8.86
C LEU A 204 2.41 -7.89 -8.87
N MET A 205 3.36 -8.22 -9.75
CA MET A 205 4.02 -9.54 -9.71
C MET A 205 4.84 -9.71 -8.42
N GLY A 206 5.46 -8.64 -7.94
CA GLY A 206 6.19 -8.63 -6.67
C GLY A 206 5.28 -8.91 -5.47
N ALA A 207 4.00 -8.54 -5.53
CA ALA A 207 3.03 -8.74 -4.47
C ALA A 207 2.76 -10.23 -4.18
N LEU A 208 2.88 -11.08 -5.20
CA LEU A 208 2.63 -12.52 -5.11
C LEU A 208 3.51 -13.23 -4.06
N LYS A 209 4.65 -12.64 -3.69
CA LYS A 209 5.55 -13.20 -2.67
C LYS A 209 5.05 -13.00 -1.23
N PHE A 210 4.06 -12.13 -1.00
CA PHE A 210 3.67 -11.72 0.35
C PHE A 210 2.72 -12.74 0.99
N PRO A 211 3.11 -13.41 2.08
CA PRO A 211 2.30 -14.46 2.69
C PRO A 211 1.05 -13.94 3.43
N HIS A 212 1.03 -12.65 3.81
CA HIS A 212 -0.13 -12.08 4.49
C HIS A 212 -1.35 -12.02 3.56
N LEU A 213 -1.13 -11.89 2.24
CA LEU A 213 -2.22 -11.89 1.25
C LEU A 213 -2.97 -13.23 1.19
N ASP A 214 -2.32 -14.33 1.57
CA ASP A 214 -2.95 -15.66 1.67
C ASP A 214 -3.84 -15.81 2.90
N ARG A 215 -3.76 -14.86 3.84
CA ARG A 215 -4.47 -14.88 5.13
C ARG A 215 -5.61 -13.88 5.18
N LEU A 216 -5.77 -13.05 4.15
CA LEU A 216 -6.89 -12.13 4.04
C LEU A 216 -8.20 -12.93 3.89
N PRO A 217 -9.34 -12.43 4.41
CA PRO A 217 -10.63 -13.11 4.26
C PRO A 217 -11.05 -13.36 2.81
N THR A 218 -10.53 -12.56 1.88
CA THR A 218 -10.80 -12.65 0.44
C THR A 218 -9.80 -13.55 -0.30
N ALA A 219 -8.85 -14.21 0.37
CA ALA A 219 -7.90 -15.10 -0.29
C ALA A 219 -8.61 -16.21 -1.10
N PRO A 220 -8.13 -16.56 -2.31
CA PRO A 220 -6.87 -16.14 -2.95
C PRO A 220 -6.97 -14.85 -3.79
N LEU A 221 -8.10 -14.15 -3.77
CA LEU A 221 -8.42 -13.01 -4.65
C LEU A 221 -7.35 -11.91 -4.72
N PRO A 222 -6.69 -11.47 -3.62
CA PRO A 222 -5.61 -10.49 -3.68
C PRO A 222 -4.51 -10.83 -4.70
N LYS A 223 -4.05 -12.09 -4.70
CA LYS A 223 -2.98 -12.56 -5.60
C LYS A 223 -3.49 -12.78 -7.02
N GLN A 224 -4.74 -13.23 -7.16
CA GLN A 224 -5.38 -13.34 -8.48
C GLN A 224 -5.48 -11.97 -9.15
N LEU A 225 -5.95 -10.96 -8.43
CA LEU A 225 -6.04 -9.58 -8.92
C LEU A 225 -4.66 -9.01 -9.24
N ALA A 226 -3.66 -9.24 -8.40
CA ALA A 226 -2.29 -8.81 -8.69
C ALA A 226 -1.76 -9.44 -9.99
N PHE A 227 -1.94 -10.75 -10.18
CA PHE A 227 -1.49 -11.44 -11.38
C PHE A 227 -2.20 -10.95 -12.65
N TRP A 228 -3.53 -10.92 -12.65
CA TRP A 228 -4.30 -10.46 -13.81
C TRP A 228 -4.08 -8.96 -14.08
N GLY A 229 -3.95 -8.14 -13.04
CA GLY A 229 -3.59 -6.72 -13.17
C GLY A 229 -2.21 -6.52 -13.81
N ALA A 230 -1.24 -7.37 -13.49
CA ALA A 230 0.07 -7.36 -14.13
C ALA A 230 -0.02 -7.73 -15.63
N ALA A 231 -0.82 -8.75 -15.97
CA ALA A 231 -1.06 -9.15 -17.36
C ALA A 231 -1.69 -8.01 -18.19
N VAL A 232 -2.68 -7.31 -17.62
CA VAL A 232 -3.35 -6.18 -18.28
C VAL A 232 -2.43 -4.97 -18.39
N SER A 233 -1.65 -4.67 -17.35
CA SER A 233 -0.64 -3.59 -17.40
C SER A 233 0.38 -3.84 -18.52
N ARG A 234 0.76 -5.11 -18.74
CA ARG A 234 1.62 -5.50 -19.88
C ARG A 234 0.93 -5.35 -21.23
N LYS A 235 -0.38 -5.59 -21.32
CA LYS A 235 -1.14 -5.32 -22.55
C LYS A 235 -1.14 -3.82 -22.87
N LEU A 236 -1.37 -2.97 -21.86
CA LEU A 236 -1.38 -1.51 -22.01
C LEU A 236 -0.01 -0.96 -22.44
N LEU A 237 1.09 -1.68 -22.20
CA LEU A 237 2.42 -1.34 -22.71
C LEU A 237 2.60 -1.62 -24.21
N GLN A 238 1.90 -2.62 -24.74
CA GLN A 238 2.14 -3.15 -26.09
C GLN A 238 1.18 -2.59 -27.13
N ALA A 239 0.00 -2.14 -26.73
CA ALA A 239 -1.05 -1.73 -27.64
C ALA A 239 -1.76 -0.47 -27.14
N SER A 240 -2.06 0.43 -28.07
CA SER A 240 -3.03 1.49 -27.84
C SER A 240 -4.39 0.86 -27.55
N THR A 241 -4.94 1.13 -26.36
CA THR A 241 -6.28 0.62 -26.01
C THR A 241 -7.33 1.57 -26.60
N PRO A 242 -8.22 1.09 -27.49
CA PRO A 242 -9.27 1.95 -28.01
C PRO A 242 -10.28 2.27 -26.90
N CYS A 243 -10.41 3.56 -26.57
CA CYS A 243 -11.26 4.02 -25.48
C CYS A 243 -12.74 4.19 -25.85
N ASN A 244 -13.06 4.22 -27.15
CA ASN A 244 -14.40 4.38 -27.68
C ASN A 244 -15.42 3.37 -27.12
N GLN A 245 -15.00 2.13 -26.87
CA GLN A 245 -15.87 1.08 -26.33
C GLN A 245 -16.27 1.29 -24.86
N TYR A 246 -15.59 2.18 -24.14
CA TYR A 246 -15.88 2.48 -22.73
C TYR A 246 -16.51 3.86 -22.51
N MET A 247 -16.56 4.69 -23.56
CA MET A 247 -17.19 6.00 -23.49
C MET A 247 -18.71 5.82 -23.37
N SER A 248 -19.31 6.54 -22.44
CA SER A 248 -20.76 6.63 -22.35
C SER A 248 -21.30 7.37 -23.58
N ASN A 249 -22.18 6.73 -24.35
CA ASN A 249 -22.89 7.34 -25.49
C ASN A 249 -23.98 8.32 -25.03
N THR A 250 -23.76 9.06 -23.95
CA THR A 250 -24.70 10.09 -23.54
C THR A 250 -24.60 11.20 -24.57
N PRO A 251 -25.67 11.53 -25.33
CA PRO A 251 -25.64 12.68 -26.21
C PRO A 251 -25.31 13.87 -25.33
N ILE A 252 -24.19 14.54 -25.60
CA ILE A 252 -23.91 15.85 -25.04
C ILE A 252 -25.12 16.69 -25.41
N GLY A 253 -25.99 16.95 -24.43
CA GLY A 253 -27.12 17.84 -24.61
C GLY A 253 -26.58 19.11 -25.24
N GLN A 254 -27.18 19.53 -26.35
CA GLN A 254 -26.89 20.81 -26.98
C GLN A 254 -26.98 21.88 -25.89
N ASN A 255 -25.84 22.35 -25.43
CA ASN A 255 -25.78 23.48 -24.52
C ASN A 255 -26.31 24.69 -25.29
N ASP A 256 -27.46 25.19 -24.85
CA ASP A 256 -27.97 26.50 -25.20
C ASP A 256 -26.85 27.55 -25.00
N PRO A 257 -26.58 28.42 -25.99
CA PRO A 257 -25.57 29.46 -25.87
C PRO A 257 -26.13 30.64 -25.07
N ALA A 258 -26.39 30.45 -23.78
CA ALA A 258 -26.85 31.52 -22.91
C ALA A 258 -26.51 31.23 -21.43
N SER A 259 -25.23 31.31 -21.07
CA SER A 259 -24.81 31.71 -19.71
C SER A 259 -23.27 31.72 -19.61
N THR A 260 -22.65 32.72 -20.22
CA THR A 260 -21.28 33.11 -19.87
C THR A 260 -21.36 34.34 -18.97
N GLU A 261 -21.66 34.14 -17.69
CA GLU A 261 -21.33 35.14 -16.67
C GLU A 261 -20.19 34.62 -15.81
N ARG A 262 -19.00 35.15 -16.10
CA ARG A 262 -17.86 35.15 -15.18
C ARG A 262 -18.29 35.85 -13.90
N ARG A 263 -18.25 35.16 -12.76
CA ARG A 263 -18.22 35.81 -11.45
C ARG A 263 -16.78 35.81 -10.96
N ASP A 264 -16.17 36.99 -11.08
CA ASP A 264 -15.04 37.40 -10.26
C ASP A 264 -15.46 37.32 -8.78
N ILE A 265 -14.73 36.54 -7.99
CA ILE A 265 -14.86 36.52 -6.53
C ILE A 265 -13.73 37.37 -5.95
N SER A 266 -14.03 38.63 -5.66
CA SER A 266 -13.30 39.42 -4.66
C SER A 266 -13.92 39.16 -3.28
N PRO A 267 -13.12 39.11 -2.20
CA PRO A 267 -13.61 38.83 -0.86
C PRO A 267 -14.33 40.04 -0.26
N GLY A 268 -15.63 39.91 0.00
CA GLY A 268 -16.42 40.87 0.78
C GLY A 268 -16.28 40.66 2.30
N PRO A 269 -16.64 41.65 3.12
CA PRO A 269 -16.33 41.67 4.55
C PRO A 269 -17.23 40.72 5.36
N LEU A 270 -16.66 40.18 6.45
CA LEU A 270 -17.33 39.30 7.40
C LEU A 270 -18.52 39.99 8.10
N PRO A 271 -19.64 39.28 8.31
CA PRO A 271 -20.79 39.79 9.07
C PRO A 271 -20.51 39.79 10.58
N PRO A 272 -21.03 40.76 11.36
CA PRO A 272 -20.90 40.80 12.81
C PRO A 272 -22.01 39.97 13.47
N GLY A 273 -21.63 39.07 14.39
CA GLY A 273 -22.59 38.37 15.23
C GLY A 273 -22.18 36.95 15.59
N ALA A 274 -21.13 36.79 16.39
CA ALA A 274 -20.86 35.55 17.11
C ALA A 274 -21.52 35.63 18.50
N PRO A 275 -22.35 34.65 18.91
CA PRO A 275 -22.80 34.55 20.29
C PRO A 275 -21.70 33.97 21.19
N ASP A 276 -21.69 34.45 22.44
CA ASP A 276 -20.70 34.23 23.47
C ASP A 276 -20.30 32.77 23.72
N ALA A 277 -18.99 32.59 23.90
CA ALA A 277 -18.36 31.36 24.35
C ALA A 277 -18.77 31.05 25.81
N GLY A 278 -19.80 30.23 25.96
CA GLY A 278 -20.17 29.61 27.22
C GLY A 278 -19.10 28.61 27.68
N THR A 279 -18.56 28.86 28.86
CA THR A 279 -17.56 28.05 29.57
C THR A 279 -18.08 26.63 29.82
N ILE A 280 -17.55 25.64 29.08
CA ILE A 280 -17.77 24.23 29.38
C ILE A 280 -16.89 23.87 30.60
N PRO A 281 -17.46 23.35 31.71
CA PRO A 281 -16.65 22.95 32.86
C PRO A 281 -15.81 21.71 32.52
N PRO A 282 -14.60 21.57 33.08
CA PRO A 282 -13.75 20.43 32.80
C PRO A 282 -14.38 19.16 33.37
N VAL A 283 -14.61 18.17 32.52
CA VAL A 283 -14.99 16.83 32.93
C VAL A 283 -13.80 16.20 33.65
N SER A 284 -13.89 16.07 34.98
CA SER A 284 -12.92 15.32 35.76
C SER A 284 -13.29 13.83 35.73
N TYR A 285 -12.39 13.01 35.18
CA TYR A 285 -12.47 11.55 35.30
C TYR A 285 -11.62 11.12 36.50
N PRO A 286 -12.16 10.32 37.44
CA PRO A 286 -11.41 9.86 38.58
C PRO A 286 -10.27 8.91 38.17
N SER A 287 -9.16 9.09 38.88
CA SER A 287 -7.86 8.45 38.72
C SER A 287 -7.88 6.93 38.93
N ASN A 288 -7.63 6.17 37.85
CA ASN A 288 -6.64 5.08 37.77
C ASN A 288 -6.59 4.58 36.31
N ASP A 289 -6.11 5.45 35.41
CA ASP A 289 -6.00 5.10 34.00
C ASP A 289 -4.79 4.17 33.80
N LEU A 290 -5.05 2.88 33.59
CA LEU A 290 -4.10 1.84 33.20
C LEU A 290 -3.09 2.36 32.14
N PHE A 291 -3.55 3.24 31.24
CA PHE A 291 -2.73 3.80 30.16
C PHE A 291 -1.70 4.81 30.63
N SER A 292 -2.01 5.55 31.71
CA SER A 292 -1.04 6.43 32.37
C SER A 292 0.07 5.62 33.04
N GLY A 293 -0.25 4.42 33.53
CA GLY A 293 0.72 3.44 34.01
C GLY A 293 1.75 3.09 32.93
N TYR A 294 1.28 2.58 31.80
CA TYR A 294 2.16 2.20 30.69
C TYR A 294 3.10 3.32 30.22
N ARG A 295 2.60 4.56 30.12
CA ARG A 295 3.43 5.71 29.73
C ARG A 295 4.54 6.00 30.75
N ARG A 296 4.24 5.91 32.05
CA ARG A 296 5.23 6.11 33.11
C ARG A 296 6.28 5.00 33.13
N GLY A 297 5.85 3.74 33.04
CA GLY A 297 6.78 2.60 33.03
C GLY A 297 7.75 2.67 31.85
N LEU A 298 7.28 3.15 30.70
CA LEU A 298 8.11 3.28 29.51
C LEU A 298 9.06 4.49 29.55
N ALA A 299 8.59 5.62 30.08
CA ALA A 299 9.47 6.76 30.33
C ALA A 299 10.59 6.38 31.30
N TYR A 300 10.26 5.65 32.37
CA TYR A 300 11.25 5.14 33.33
C TYR A 300 12.23 4.16 32.68
N LEU A 301 11.75 3.21 31.87
CA LEU A 301 12.62 2.29 31.14
C LEU A 301 13.63 3.04 30.25
N LEU A 302 13.16 4.01 29.46
CA LEU A 302 14.02 4.80 28.57
C LEU A 302 15.03 5.64 29.35
N GLU A 303 14.62 6.20 30.49
CA GLU A 303 15.52 6.93 31.39
C GLU A 303 16.62 6.03 31.96
N GLN A 304 16.28 4.83 32.44
CA GLN A 304 17.24 3.89 33.00
C GLN A 304 18.20 3.30 31.95
N MET A 305 17.71 3.04 30.73
CA MET A 305 18.56 2.58 29.63
C MET A 305 19.59 3.66 29.25
N GLY A 306 19.15 4.90 29.12
CA GLY A 306 19.95 5.97 28.55
C GLY A 306 20.18 5.81 27.04
N ARG A 307 20.43 6.92 26.35
CA ARG A 307 20.49 6.98 24.87
C ARG A 307 21.61 6.15 24.23
N GLN A 308 22.63 5.78 25.00
CA GLN A 308 23.77 4.98 24.52
C GLN A 308 23.55 3.47 24.68
N HIS A 309 22.44 3.04 25.28
CA HIS A 309 22.19 1.61 25.46
C HIS A 309 22.02 0.91 24.09
N PRO A 310 22.65 -0.24 23.85
CA PRO A 310 22.58 -0.93 22.55
C PRO A 310 21.16 -1.22 22.07
N ARG A 311 20.24 -1.44 23.02
CA ARG A 311 18.81 -1.71 22.77
C ARG A 311 17.90 -0.47 22.88
N TYR A 312 18.43 0.74 23.01
CA TYR A 312 17.62 1.96 23.19
C TYR A 312 16.65 2.19 22.02
N HIS A 313 17.09 1.92 20.80
CA HIS A 313 16.26 2.03 19.61
C HIS A 313 15.05 1.07 19.64
N GLU A 314 15.24 -0.15 20.12
CA GLU A 314 14.16 -1.14 20.30
C GLU A 314 13.10 -0.63 21.29
N ALA A 315 13.53 -0.02 22.40
CA ALA A 315 12.61 0.59 23.37
C ALA A 315 11.80 1.75 22.77
N LEU A 316 12.41 2.56 21.89
CA LEU A 316 11.71 3.64 21.17
C LEU A 316 10.65 3.11 20.19
N GLN A 317 10.95 2.01 19.48
CA GLN A 317 9.96 1.38 18.59
C GLN A 317 8.73 0.90 19.38
N TYR A 318 8.93 0.25 20.53
CA TYR A 318 7.82 -0.16 21.39
C TYR A 318 7.10 1.03 22.01
N GLN A 319 7.78 2.15 22.29
CA GLN A 319 7.14 3.40 22.71
C GLN A 319 6.20 3.96 21.65
N GLN A 320 6.63 3.99 20.41
CA GLN A 320 5.78 4.44 19.33
C GLN A 320 4.55 3.54 19.21
N ARG A 321 4.74 2.21 19.08
CA ARG A 321 3.65 1.23 18.95
C ARG A 321 2.66 1.29 20.12
N LEU A 322 3.16 1.39 21.35
CA LEU A 322 2.30 1.47 22.54
C LEU A 322 1.50 2.77 22.54
N ASN A 323 2.13 3.92 22.24
CA ASN A 323 1.44 5.20 22.18
C ASN A 323 0.35 5.23 21.11
N GLU A 324 0.60 4.63 19.94
CA GLU A 324 -0.39 4.50 18.87
C GLU A 324 -1.56 3.62 19.30
N SER A 325 -1.29 2.46 19.91
CA SER A 325 -2.32 1.56 20.45
C SER A 325 -3.20 2.28 21.49
N LEU A 326 -2.57 3.02 22.43
CA LEU A 326 -3.28 3.81 23.44
C LEU A 326 -4.12 4.94 22.84
N ALA A 327 -3.60 5.63 21.83
CA ALA A 327 -4.33 6.68 21.12
C ALA A 327 -5.57 6.11 20.40
N ARG A 328 -5.42 4.95 19.73
CA ARG A 328 -6.53 4.24 19.09
C ARG A 328 -7.59 3.80 20.10
N THR A 329 -7.19 3.24 21.24
CA THR A 329 -8.12 2.85 22.30
C THR A 329 -8.88 4.05 22.86
N LYS A 330 -8.22 5.20 23.06
CA LYS A 330 -8.88 6.41 23.55
C LYS A 330 -9.90 6.97 22.54
N ARG A 331 -9.60 6.90 21.23
CA ARG A 331 -10.47 7.43 20.17
C ARG A 331 -11.63 6.51 19.83
N PHE A 332 -11.41 5.20 19.81
CA PHE A 332 -12.34 4.23 19.21
C PHE A 332 -12.77 3.13 20.17
N GLY A 333 -12.48 3.26 21.46
CA GLY A 333 -12.73 2.22 22.47
C GLY A 333 -11.74 1.06 22.41
N ASP A 334 -11.78 0.19 23.42
CA ASP A 334 -10.85 -0.93 23.57
C ASP A 334 -11.46 -2.23 23.03
N THR A 335 -11.16 -2.57 21.77
CA THR A 335 -11.63 -3.83 21.17
C THR A 335 -10.76 -5.01 21.61
N GLU A 336 -11.23 -6.24 21.41
CA GLU A 336 -10.47 -7.45 21.71
C GLU A 336 -9.15 -7.52 20.92
N THR A 337 -9.15 -7.16 19.65
CA THR A 337 -7.94 -7.08 18.82
C THR A 337 -6.93 -6.07 19.36
N ARG A 338 -7.38 -4.88 19.82
CA ARG A 338 -6.50 -3.86 20.41
C ARG A 338 -5.95 -4.32 21.76
N ARG A 339 -6.73 -5.06 22.54
CA ARG A 339 -6.26 -5.70 23.78
C ARG A 339 -5.19 -6.75 23.49
N ALA A 340 -5.36 -7.57 22.45
CA ALA A 340 -4.38 -8.56 22.03
C ALA A 340 -3.07 -7.90 21.57
N GLU A 341 -3.15 -6.91 20.67
CA GLU A 341 -1.99 -6.14 20.19
C GLU A 341 -1.23 -5.48 21.35
N ARG A 342 -1.95 -4.84 22.29
CA ARG A 342 -1.34 -4.21 23.46
C ARG A 342 -0.69 -5.24 24.39
N SER A 343 -1.29 -6.41 24.53
CA SER A 343 -0.74 -7.50 25.36
C SER A 343 0.55 -8.04 24.76
N GLU A 344 0.64 -8.15 23.43
CA GLU A 344 1.85 -8.51 22.71
C GLU A 344 2.97 -7.47 22.95
N ILE A 345 2.67 -6.18 22.77
CA ILE A 345 3.64 -5.09 23.03
C ILE A 345 4.14 -5.13 24.48
N VAL A 346 3.24 -5.32 25.45
CA VAL A 346 3.60 -5.41 26.88
C VAL A 346 4.45 -6.66 27.16
N SER A 347 4.22 -7.78 26.47
CA SER A 347 5.05 -8.98 26.59
C SER A 347 6.49 -8.71 26.18
N TYR A 348 6.70 -8.05 25.03
CA TYR A 348 8.05 -7.68 24.59
C TYR A 348 8.71 -6.66 25.52
N LEU A 349 7.95 -5.69 26.01
CA LEU A 349 8.46 -4.74 27.00
C LEU A 349 8.88 -5.43 28.30
N ASN A 350 8.14 -6.44 28.77
CA ASN A 350 8.53 -7.24 29.94
C ASN A 350 9.85 -7.98 29.72
N GLU A 351 10.05 -8.60 28.56
CA GLU A 351 11.30 -9.29 28.23
C GLU A 351 12.48 -8.31 28.20
N LEU A 352 12.29 -7.15 27.57
CA LEU A 352 13.28 -6.10 27.49
C LEU A 352 13.63 -5.56 28.89
N THR A 353 12.64 -5.27 29.74
CA THR A 353 12.88 -4.73 31.09
C THR A 353 13.49 -5.75 32.03
N LEU A 354 13.12 -7.03 31.91
CA LEU A 354 13.76 -8.11 32.67
C LEU A 354 15.23 -8.23 32.29
N THR A 355 15.54 -8.15 31.00
CA THR A 355 16.93 -8.23 30.52
C THR A 355 17.76 -7.04 30.99
N VAL A 356 17.20 -5.83 30.98
CA VAL A 356 17.95 -4.60 31.24
C VAL A 356 17.97 -4.22 32.73
N LEU A 357 16.84 -4.36 33.43
CA LEU A 357 16.63 -3.86 34.79
C LEU A 357 16.37 -4.97 35.81
N ASN A 358 16.29 -6.23 35.37
CA ASN A 358 15.91 -7.38 36.20
C ASN A 358 14.57 -7.18 36.93
N ARG A 359 13.63 -6.47 36.28
CA ARG A 359 12.27 -6.20 36.75
C ARG A 359 11.30 -6.29 35.57
N SER A 360 10.10 -6.78 35.81
CA SER A 360 9.04 -6.77 34.80
C SER A 360 8.57 -5.35 34.52
N PHE A 361 8.07 -5.10 33.31
CA PHE A 361 7.55 -3.82 32.89
C PHE A 361 6.35 -3.41 33.76
N ASN A 362 5.55 -4.39 34.20
CA ASN A 362 4.42 -4.16 35.10
C ASN A 362 4.84 -3.60 36.46
N GLU A 363 6.00 -3.99 36.99
CA GLU A 363 6.54 -3.44 38.24
C GLU A 363 7.08 -2.01 38.10
N LEU A 364 7.24 -1.48 36.88
CA LEU A 364 7.73 -0.12 36.65
C LEU A 364 6.62 0.94 36.74
N TRP A 365 5.35 0.53 36.74
CA TRP A 365 4.24 1.48 36.74
C TRP A 365 3.10 1.19 37.72
N GLN A 366 3.18 0.07 38.45
CA GLN A 366 2.52 -0.10 39.76
C GLN A 366 3.14 0.87 40.76
#